data_AF-A0A7Y2ABN6-F1
#
_entry.id   AF-A0A7Y2ABN6-F1
#
_cell.length_a   1.000
_cell.length_b   1.000
_cell.length_c   1.000
_cell.angle_alpha   90.00
_cell.angle_beta   90.00
_cell.angle_gamma   90.00
#
_symmetry.space_group_name_H-M   'P 1'
#
loop_
_entity.id
_entity.type
_entity.pdbx_description
1 polymer ?
#
loop_
_entity_poly.entity_id
_entity_poly.type
_entity_poly.pdbx_seq_one_letter_code
_entity_poly.pdbx_strand_id
1 'polypeptide(L)'
;MKRLYTLIAIFFAALSAYQLKAQDVVDVITNVNQPTAIFIDGDDMYYGDFVGGLSKVQLSDPVNPIVVYPSTGVYRTALNGNDLFITAINDGLIVKIDITESEPTAIEVASNIALPSGIAILDDILYFSSQGGLGIVGKLDLTETNPQATIVQSGFSNPTGIAIIGTDLYVAEFFGNRVSKIDLNDSNPTIVEVATGLENPTALLANGNQLFVSEIGGNKVSTIDLGTEPALVEDLVTGLTEPTGLFLEGTDLYISVFGENKIVKYAMPSVGLDYLNSSSDQLSVFPNPSSDFIQISDLDQKENYRIYSLLGLEVGSGNISPQENIDIQYLDSGIYMLIFDDGSTMNFMKE
;
A
#
# COMPACT_ATOMS: atom_id res chain seq x y z
N MET A 1 57.44 -0.99 47.18
CA MET A 1 56.18 -1.31 47.88
C MET A 1 55.01 -0.64 47.14
N LYS A 2 54.02 -1.45 46.74
CA LYS A 2 52.62 -1.11 46.34
C LYS A 2 52.43 -0.04 45.24
N ARG A 3 52.14 -0.37 43.97
CA ARG A 3 50.84 -0.82 43.39
C ARG A 3 49.62 -0.07 43.93
N LEU A 4 48.99 0.76 43.10
CA LEU A 4 47.54 0.77 42.94
C LEU A 4 47.16 1.21 41.53
N TYR A 5 46.35 0.37 40.90
CA TYR A 5 45.79 0.49 39.56
C TYR A 5 44.52 1.35 39.62
N THR A 6 44.25 2.14 38.58
CA THR A 6 42.88 2.30 38.10
C THR A 6 42.93 2.40 36.57
N LEU A 7 42.68 1.26 35.93
CA LEU A 7 42.27 1.20 34.53
C LEU A 7 40.93 1.94 34.39
N ILE A 8 40.84 2.90 33.48
CA ILE A 8 39.56 3.24 32.86
C ILE A 8 39.56 2.49 31.53
N ALA A 9 38.76 1.43 31.49
CA ALA A 9 38.54 0.61 30.32
C ALA A 9 37.57 1.31 29.36
N ILE A 10 37.84 1.07 28.08
CA ILE A 10 37.15 1.46 26.87
C ILE A 10 35.67 1.05 26.91
N PHE A 11 34.78 1.95 26.50
CA PHE A 11 33.50 1.59 25.88
C PHE A 11 33.29 2.52 24.67
N PHE A 12 34.09 2.30 23.61
CA PHE A 12 33.70 2.74 22.28
C PHE A 12 32.68 1.71 21.80
N ALA A 13 31.40 2.02 21.98
CA ALA A 13 30.36 1.35 21.22
C ALA A 13 30.67 1.58 19.74
N ALA A 14 30.98 0.51 19.03
CA ALA A 14 30.89 0.49 17.58
C ALA A 14 29.41 0.70 17.24
N LEU A 15 29.00 1.95 17.18
CA LEU A 15 27.85 2.34 16.38
C LEU A 15 28.29 2.02 14.96
N SER A 16 27.92 0.85 14.45
CA SER A 16 27.88 0.62 13.02
C SER A 16 27.01 1.73 12.48
N ALA A 17 27.65 2.72 11.86
CA ALA A 17 26.96 3.68 11.03
C ALA A 17 26.29 2.86 9.93
N TYR A 18 25.04 2.49 10.15
CA TYR A 18 24.10 2.37 9.05
C TYR A 18 24.21 3.72 8.35
N GLN A 19 24.93 3.75 7.24
CA GLN A 19 24.73 4.83 6.30
C GLN A 19 23.24 4.76 5.96
N LEU A 20 22.48 5.80 6.31
CA LEU A 20 21.20 6.02 5.67
C LEU A 20 21.51 6.02 4.17
N LYS A 21 21.20 4.93 3.47
CA LYS A 21 20.97 5.03 2.04
C LYS A 21 19.90 6.12 1.91
N ALA A 22 20.18 7.14 1.11
CA ALA A 22 19.17 8.11 0.76
C ALA A 22 17.94 7.33 0.31
N GLN A 23 16.77 7.70 0.81
CA GLN A 23 15.54 7.06 0.37
C GLN A 23 15.41 7.29 -1.15
N ASP A 24 15.23 6.22 -1.93
CA ASP A 24 15.16 6.27 -3.40
C ASP A 24 13.81 6.86 -3.85
N VAL A 25 13.56 8.11 -3.47
CA VAL A 25 12.39 8.91 -3.86
C VAL A 25 12.79 9.83 -5.00
N VAL A 26 12.11 9.69 -6.14
CA VAL A 26 12.38 10.48 -7.34
C VAL A 26 11.11 11.19 -7.78
N ASP A 27 11.23 12.46 -8.16
CA ASP A 27 10.12 13.23 -8.73
C ASP A 27 9.73 12.62 -10.09
N VAL A 28 8.43 12.34 -10.28
CA VAL A 28 7.87 11.83 -11.53
C VAL A 28 7.25 12.96 -12.33
N ILE A 29 6.36 13.72 -11.69
CA ILE A 29 5.69 14.89 -12.28
C ILE A 29 5.80 16.03 -11.28
N THR A 30 6.13 17.22 -11.76
CA THR A 30 6.20 18.45 -10.95
C THR A 30 5.17 19.46 -11.42
N ASN A 31 4.79 20.40 -10.55
CA ASN A 31 3.76 21.42 -10.82
C ASN A 31 2.34 20.84 -10.99
N VAL A 32 2.03 19.77 -10.26
CA VAL A 32 0.67 19.22 -10.14
C VAL A 32 -0.07 19.97 -9.04
N ASN A 33 -1.30 20.42 -9.27
CA ASN A 33 -2.00 21.28 -8.31
C ASN A 33 -2.57 20.48 -7.15
N GLN A 34 -1.79 20.37 -6.06
CA GLN A 34 -2.20 19.69 -4.83
C GLN A 34 -2.80 18.30 -5.12
N PRO A 35 -1.99 17.36 -5.67
CA PRO A 35 -2.49 16.07 -6.11
C PRO A 35 -3.08 15.27 -4.95
N THR A 36 -4.14 14.52 -5.23
CA THR A 36 -4.91 13.76 -4.23
C THR A 36 -5.13 12.31 -4.66
N ALA A 37 -5.45 12.07 -5.93
CA ALA A 37 -5.64 10.74 -6.51
C ALA A 37 -4.48 10.41 -7.44
N ILE A 38 -4.19 9.12 -7.58
CA ILE A 38 -3.23 8.61 -8.55
C ILE A 38 -3.64 7.19 -8.99
N PHE A 39 -3.53 6.93 -10.27
CA PHE A 39 -3.74 5.62 -10.90
C PHE A 39 -2.86 5.52 -12.14
N ILE A 40 -2.30 4.35 -12.43
CA ILE A 40 -1.45 4.14 -13.62
C ILE A 40 -1.96 2.92 -14.38
N ASP A 41 -2.06 3.04 -15.70
CA ASP A 41 -2.31 1.95 -16.64
C ASP A 41 -1.28 1.99 -17.77
N GLY A 42 -0.24 1.16 -17.68
CA GLY A 42 0.87 1.17 -18.63
C GLY A 42 1.63 2.50 -18.62
N ASP A 43 1.72 3.18 -19.76
CA ASP A 43 2.41 4.48 -19.85
C ASP A 43 1.54 5.65 -19.36
N ASP A 44 0.28 5.40 -19.03
CA ASP A 44 -0.69 6.44 -18.73
C ASP A 44 -0.88 6.62 -17.21
N MET A 45 -0.46 7.77 -16.68
CA MET A 45 -0.74 8.17 -15.30
C MET A 45 -1.93 9.11 -15.25
N TYR A 46 -2.96 8.73 -14.49
CA TYR A 46 -4.08 9.56 -14.11
C TYR A 46 -3.85 10.13 -12.71
N TYR A 47 -4.11 11.43 -12.52
CA TYR A 47 -4.01 12.07 -11.22
C TYR A 47 -5.12 13.10 -11.02
N GLY A 48 -5.61 13.18 -9.80
CA GLY A 48 -6.65 14.12 -9.39
C GLY A 48 -6.07 15.32 -8.68
N ASP A 49 -6.63 16.50 -8.93
CA ASP A 49 -6.29 17.74 -8.24
C ASP A 49 -7.30 18.07 -7.13
N PHE A 50 -6.84 18.62 -6.01
CA PHE A 50 -7.70 19.01 -4.88
C PHE A 50 -8.77 20.05 -5.26
N VAL A 51 -8.41 20.99 -6.15
CA VAL A 51 -9.28 22.08 -6.62
C VAL A 51 -9.45 22.03 -8.15
N GLY A 52 -9.43 20.81 -8.71
CA GLY A 52 -9.49 20.62 -10.15
C GLY A 52 -10.09 19.27 -10.56
N GLY A 53 -9.78 18.90 -11.80
CA GLY A 53 -10.27 17.69 -12.43
C GLY A 53 -9.39 16.47 -12.21
N LEU A 54 -9.73 15.40 -12.93
CA LEU A 54 -8.80 14.32 -13.23
C LEU A 54 -8.04 14.70 -14.50
N SER A 55 -6.72 14.64 -14.42
CA SER A 55 -5.82 14.79 -15.56
C SER A 55 -5.10 13.47 -15.83
N LYS A 56 -4.61 13.32 -17.06
CA LYS A 56 -3.83 12.19 -17.54
C LYS A 56 -2.54 12.70 -18.16
N VAL A 57 -1.43 12.01 -17.97
CA VAL A 57 -0.17 12.27 -18.67
C VAL A 57 0.53 10.96 -18.99
N GLN A 58 1.38 10.97 -20.02
CA GLN A 58 2.24 9.84 -20.32
C GLN A 58 3.48 9.88 -19.41
N LEU A 59 3.85 8.75 -18.81
CA LEU A 59 5.07 8.63 -18.00
C LEU A 59 6.33 8.86 -18.85
N SER A 60 6.27 8.48 -20.13
CA SER A 60 7.30 8.76 -21.13
C SER A 60 7.41 10.24 -21.54
N ASP A 61 6.37 11.04 -21.31
CA ASP A 61 6.32 12.49 -21.59
C ASP A 61 5.51 13.26 -20.52
N PRO A 62 6.03 13.40 -19.29
CA PRO A 62 5.27 13.86 -18.12
C PRO A 62 4.96 15.36 -18.10
N VAL A 63 5.29 16.11 -19.16
CA VAL A 63 5.15 17.58 -19.20
C VAL A 63 3.91 18.07 -19.95
N ASN A 64 3.14 17.17 -20.57
CA ASN A 64 1.98 17.49 -21.40
C ASN A 64 0.68 16.84 -20.88
N PRO A 65 0.16 17.26 -19.70
CA PRO A 65 -1.05 16.67 -19.15
C PRO A 65 -2.31 17.08 -19.92
N ILE A 66 -3.27 16.17 -19.99
CA ILE A 66 -4.58 16.33 -20.60
C ILE A 66 -5.64 16.21 -19.51
N VAL A 67 -6.54 17.19 -19.39
CA VAL A 67 -7.69 17.09 -18.48
C VAL A 67 -8.70 16.12 -19.09
N VAL A 68 -8.95 14.99 -18.42
CA VAL A 68 -9.90 13.95 -18.87
C VAL A 68 -11.28 14.11 -18.24
N TYR A 69 -11.35 14.70 -17.05
CA TYR A 69 -12.61 14.99 -16.38
C TYR A 69 -12.52 16.31 -15.61
N PRO A 70 -13.14 17.40 -16.09
CA PRO A 70 -13.19 18.65 -15.35
C PRO A 70 -14.14 18.50 -14.14
N SER A 71 -13.63 18.85 -12.96
CA SER A 71 -14.35 18.79 -11.68
C SER A 71 -13.85 19.93 -10.79
N THR A 72 -14.52 20.12 -9.65
CA THR A 72 -14.07 21.05 -8.60
C THR A 72 -13.25 20.36 -7.50
N GLY A 73 -12.95 19.07 -7.64
CA GLY A 73 -12.00 18.33 -6.82
C GLY A 73 -12.16 16.83 -6.99
N VAL A 74 -11.08 16.15 -7.33
CA VAL A 74 -11.01 14.68 -7.37
C VAL A 74 -10.25 14.20 -6.15
N TYR A 75 -10.64 13.09 -5.53
CA TYR A 75 -9.98 12.59 -4.31
C TYR A 75 -9.38 11.19 -4.45
N ARG A 76 -10.16 10.22 -4.92
CA ARG A 76 -9.69 8.84 -5.12
C ARG A 76 -10.29 8.25 -6.37
N THR A 77 -9.63 7.20 -6.84
CA THR A 77 -10.01 6.45 -8.04
C THR A 77 -9.93 4.96 -7.79
N ALA A 78 -10.78 4.19 -8.45
CA ALA A 78 -10.70 2.73 -8.47
C ALA A 78 -11.05 2.22 -9.88
N LEU A 79 -10.26 1.28 -10.40
CA LEU A 79 -10.51 0.66 -11.70
C LEU A 79 -11.34 -0.62 -11.53
N ASN A 80 -12.34 -0.82 -12.38
CA ASN A 80 -13.01 -2.10 -12.56
C ASN A 80 -13.19 -2.39 -14.06
N GLY A 81 -12.46 -3.39 -14.58
CA GLY A 81 -12.34 -3.59 -16.02
C GLY A 81 -11.72 -2.35 -16.69
N ASN A 82 -12.44 -1.72 -17.61
CA ASN A 82 -12.03 -0.49 -18.27
C ASN A 82 -12.59 0.78 -17.60
N ASP A 83 -13.51 0.63 -16.65
CA ASP A 83 -14.18 1.77 -16.01
C ASP A 83 -13.33 2.26 -14.83
N LEU A 84 -12.76 3.47 -14.96
CA LEU A 84 -12.13 4.17 -13.84
C LEU A 84 -13.19 4.99 -13.11
N PHE A 85 -13.54 4.56 -11.90
CA PHE A 85 -14.45 5.28 -11.01
C PHE A 85 -13.70 6.37 -10.26
N ILE A 86 -14.34 7.52 -10.09
CA ILE A 86 -13.74 8.75 -9.59
C ILE A 86 -14.66 9.37 -8.54
N THR A 87 -14.11 9.70 -7.36
CA THR A 87 -14.83 10.50 -6.36
C THR A 87 -14.59 11.99 -6.60
N ALA A 88 -15.64 12.68 -7.07
CA ALA A 88 -15.64 14.13 -7.28
C ALA A 88 -16.17 14.79 -5.99
N ILE A 89 -15.27 15.00 -5.02
CA ILE A 89 -15.62 15.31 -3.63
C ILE A 89 -16.50 16.56 -3.49
N ASN A 90 -16.12 17.64 -4.19
CA ASN A 90 -16.76 18.95 -4.07
C ASN A 90 -18.05 19.03 -4.90
N ASP A 91 -18.17 18.17 -5.91
CA ASP A 91 -19.37 18.04 -6.74
C ASP A 91 -20.41 17.11 -6.09
N GLY A 92 -19.99 16.29 -5.10
CA GLY A 92 -20.86 15.32 -4.44
C GLY A 92 -21.24 14.15 -5.34
N LEU A 93 -20.36 13.80 -6.29
CA LEU A 93 -20.58 12.78 -7.31
C LEU A 93 -19.60 11.63 -7.21
N ILE A 94 -20.04 10.46 -7.65
CA ILE A 94 -19.18 9.39 -8.15
C ILE A 94 -19.44 9.30 -9.65
N VAL A 95 -18.39 9.41 -10.45
CA VAL A 95 -18.46 9.27 -11.92
C VAL A 95 -17.56 8.14 -12.37
N LYS A 96 -17.73 7.68 -13.60
CA LYS A 96 -16.80 6.76 -14.26
C LYS A 96 -16.41 7.25 -15.66
N ILE A 97 -15.22 6.86 -16.10
CA ILE A 97 -14.74 7.02 -17.48
C ILE A 97 -14.22 5.68 -18.00
N ASP A 98 -14.38 5.40 -19.29
CA ASP A 98 -13.70 4.27 -19.94
C ASP A 98 -12.28 4.69 -20.33
N ILE A 99 -11.27 4.07 -19.71
CA ILE A 99 -9.85 4.46 -19.92
C ILE A 99 -9.30 4.03 -21.28
N THR A 100 -10.01 3.19 -22.02
CA THR A 100 -9.62 2.71 -23.36
C THR A 100 -10.07 3.64 -24.48
N GLU A 101 -10.96 4.60 -24.17
CA GLU A 101 -11.38 5.62 -25.12
C GLU A 101 -10.30 6.68 -25.31
N SER A 102 -10.08 7.11 -26.55
CA SER A 102 -9.13 8.21 -26.84
C SER A 102 -9.61 9.55 -26.30
N GLU A 103 -10.92 9.72 -26.15
CA GLU A 103 -11.59 10.93 -25.63
C GLU A 103 -12.66 10.51 -24.62
N PRO A 104 -12.27 10.14 -23.38
CA PRO A 104 -13.18 9.58 -22.40
C PRO A 104 -14.28 10.56 -22.03
N THR A 105 -15.53 10.10 -21.96
CA THR A 105 -16.64 10.90 -21.45
C THR A 105 -17.04 10.43 -20.06
N ALA A 106 -17.08 11.35 -19.08
CA ALA A 106 -17.52 11.02 -17.73
C ALA A 106 -19.03 10.74 -17.67
N ILE A 107 -19.38 9.61 -17.05
CA ILE A 107 -20.75 9.17 -16.80
C ILE A 107 -21.01 9.25 -15.29
N GLU A 108 -22.06 9.97 -14.89
CA GLU A 108 -22.50 9.98 -13.49
C GLU A 108 -22.97 8.59 -13.07
N VAL A 109 -22.41 8.08 -11.98
CA VAL A 109 -22.77 6.80 -11.36
C VAL A 109 -23.69 7.03 -10.17
N ALA A 110 -23.36 8.05 -9.35
CA ALA A 110 -24.17 8.46 -8.22
C ALA A 110 -23.97 9.95 -7.91
N SER A 111 -24.99 10.56 -7.29
CA SER A 111 -24.99 11.97 -6.91
C SER A 111 -25.57 12.20 -5.51
N ASN A 112 -25.47 13.44 -5.03
CA ASN A 112 -25.92 13.87 -3.70
C ASN A 112 -25.20 13.15 -2.55
N ILE A 113 -23.95 12.73 -2.78
CA ILE A 113 -23.10 12.16 -1.74
C ILE A 113 -22.37 13.31 -1.05
N ALA A 114 -22.41 13.36 0.27
CA ALA A 114 -21.81 14.47 1.02
C ALA A 114 -20.29 14.27 1.17
N LEU A 115 -19.51 14.92 0.31
CA LEU A 115 -18.04 14.83 0.31
C LEU A 115 -17.54 13.37 0.16
N PRO A 116 -17.86 12.68 -0.97
CA PRO A 116 -17.32 11.36 -1.25
C PRO A 116 -15.78 11.41 -1.32
N SER A 117 -15.11 10.42 -0.74
CA SER A 117 -13.66 10.43 -0.57
C SER A 117 -13.01 9.13 -1.04
N GLY A 118 -12.83 8.16 -0.14
CA GLY A 118 -12.33 6.83 -0.43
C GLY A 118 -13.25 6.06 -1.37
N ILE A 119 -12.66 5.21 -2.19
CA ILE A 119 -13.36 4.32 -3.10
C ILE A 119 -12.61 2.99 -3.22
N ALA A 120 -13.34 1.88 -3.20
CA ALA A 120 -12.83 0.54 -3.42
C ALA A 120 -13.94 -0.32 -4.05
N ILE A 121 -13.57 -1.36 -4.78
CA ILE A 121 -14.53 -2.23 -5.47
C ILE A 121 -14.25 -3.68 -5.05
N LEU A 122 -15.31 -4.40 -4.71
CA LEU A 122 -15.28 -5.85 -4.46
C LEU A 122 -16.42 -6.46 -5.26
N ASP A 123 -16.07 -7.33 -6.21
CA ASP A 123 -16.98 -7.87 -7.23
C ASP A 123 -17.75 -6.74 -7.93
N ASP A 124 -19.08 -6.82 -7.99
CA ASP A 124 -19.95 -5.80 -8.59
C ASP A 124 -20.37 -4.69 -7.60
N ILE A 125 -19.77 -4.63 -6.41
CA ILE A 125 -20.13 -3.63 -5.40
C ILE A 125 -19.02 -2.59 -5.27
N LEU A 126 -19.37 -1.33 -5.49
CA LEU A 126 -18.51 -0.18 -5.22
C LEU A 126 -18.78 0.31 -3.80
N TYR A 127 -17.75 0.32 -2.98
CA TYR A 127 -17.74 0.91 -1.65
C TYR A 127 -17.09 2.29 -1.70
N PHE A 128 -17.62 3.22 -0.92
CA PHE A 128 -17.04 4.55 -0.80
C PHE A 128 -17.14 5.05 0.64
N SER A 129 -16.22 5.93 1.02
CA SER A 129 -16.36 6.71 2.24
C SER A 129 -16.91 8.10 1.94
N SER A 130 -17.60 8.70 2.91
CA SER A 130 -18.14 10.04 2.80
C SER A 130 -17.87 10.81 4.09
N GLN A 131 -17.24 11.98 3.95
CA GLN A 131 -16.81 12.82 5.07
C GLN A 131 -17.98 13.64 5.66
N GLY A 132 -19.07 13.81 4.93
CA GLY A 132 -20.21 14.61 5.37
C GLY A 132 -20.96 14.01 6.57
N GLY A 133 -21.44 14.89 7.46
CA GLY A 133 -22.37 14.53 8.54
C GLY A 133 -21.76 13.58 9.58
N LEU A 134 -22.24 12.34 9.60
CA LEU A 134 -21.87 11.31 10.59
C LEU A 134 -20.59 10.54 10.24
N GLY A 135 -19.99 10.77 9.07
CA GLY A 135 -18.88 9.98 8.55
C GLY A 135 -19.31 8.53 8.27
N ILE A 136 -19.40 8.17 6.99
CA ILE A 136 -19.96 6.86 6.59
C ILE A 136 -19.04 6.09 5.67
N VAL A 137 -19.25 4.78 5.65
CA VAL A 137 -18.99 3.92 4.50
C VAL A 137 -20.34 3.58 3.86
N GLY A 138 -20.46 3.85 2.56
CA GLY A 138 -21.61 3.50 1.75
C GLY A 138 -21.24 2.53 0.63
N LYS A 139 -22.26 2.02 -0.07
CA LYS A 139 -22.08 1.14 -1.23
C LYS A 139 -23.07 1.41 -2.35
N LEU A 140 -22.71 0.98 -3.56
CA LEU A 140 -23.47 1.00 -4.80
C LEU A 140 -23.38 -0.38 -5.46
N ASP A 141 -24.49 -0.90 -5.97
CA ASP A 141 -24.51 -2.12 -6.79
C ASP A 141 -24.32 -1.73 -8.26
N LEU A 142 -23.18 -2.08 -8.85
CA LEU A 142 -22.80 -1.71 -10.21
C LEU A 142 -23.55 -2.52 -11.29
N THR A 143 -24.30 -3.56 -10.90
CA THR A 143 -25.18 -4.29 -11.84
C THR A 143 -26.46 -3.51 -12.17
N GLU A 144 -26.81 -2.53 -11.32
CA GLU A 144 -27.96 -1.67 -11.53
C GLU A 144 -27.67 -0.61 -12.60
N THR A 145 -28.65 -0.33 -13.46
CA THR A 145 -28.52 0.74 -14.47
C THR A 145 -28.46 2.15 -13.85
N ASN A 146 -29.01 2.31 -12.64
CA ASN A 146 -28.99 3.57 -11.90
C ASN A 146 -28.76 3.30 -10.39
N PRO A 147 -27.52 2.94 -10.01
CA PRO A 147 -27.20 2.51 -8.65
C PRO A 147 -27.60 3.56 -7.61
N GLN A 148 -28.21 3.14 -6.52
CA GLN A 148 -28.56 4.03 -5.40
C GLN A 148 -27.66 3.77 -4.18
N ALA A 149 -27.06 4.85 -3.66
CA ALA A 149 -26.15 4.75 -2.52
C ALA A 149 -26.89 4.27 -1.27
N THR A 150 -26.38 3.23 -0.62
CA THR A 150 -26.87 2.74 0.67
C THR A 150 -25.77 2.82 1.72
N ILE A 151 -26.13 3.09 2.98
CA ILE A 151 -25.18 3.16 4.08
C ILE A 151 -24.86 1.74 4.54
N VAL A 152 -23.57 1.41 4.63
CA VAL A 152 -23.07 0.17 5.23
C VAL A 152 -22.86 0.36 6.72
N GLN A 153 -22.13 1.43 7.08
CA GLN A 153 -21.90 1.81 8.47
C GLN A 153 -21.63 3.31 8.60
N SER A 154 -21.94 3.88 9.77
CA SER A 154 -21.76 5.28 10.13
C SER A 154 -20.99 5.43 11.45
N GLY A 155 -20.53 6.65 11.76
CA GLY A 155 -19.82 6.96 13.00
C GLY A 155 -18.29 6.96 12.85
N PHE A 156 -17.78 6.91 11.63
CA PHE A 156 -16.34 7.09 11.37
C PHE A 156 -15.95 8.56 11.55
N SER A 157 -14.78 8.81 12.12
CA SER A 157 -14.24 10.13 12.39
C SER A 157 -13.59 10.72 11.13
N ASN A 158 -14.42 11.32 10.27
CA ASN A 158 -14.05 11.90 8.97
C ASN A 158 -13.29 10.88 8.08
N PRO A 159 -13.98 9.83 7.59
CA PRO A 159 -13.33 8.76 6.86
C PRO A 159 -12.81 9.26 5.50
N THR A 160 -11.56 8.91 5.18
CA THR A 160 -10.87 9.29 3.94
C THR A 160 -10.65 8.05 3.09
N GLY A 161 -9.44 7.51 3.00
CA GLY A 161 -9.12 6.32 2.23
C GLY A 161 -9.81 5.07 2.78
N ILE A 162 -10.16 4.16 1.87
CA ILE A 162 -10.63 2.82 2.20
C ILE A 162 -9.86 1.79 1.38
N ALA A 163 -9.72 0.59 1.93
CA ALA A 163 -9.13 -0.55 1.24
C ALA A 163 -9.86 -1.83 1.67
N ILE A 164 -9.87 -2.86 0.81
CA ILE A 164 -10.54 -4.14 1.09
C ILE A 164 -9.48 -5.25 1.05
N ILE A 165 -9.44 -6.08 2.09
CA ILE A 165 -8.61 -7.29 2.15
C ILE A 165 -9.51 -8.44 2.60
N GLY A 166 -9.73 -9.41 1.72
CA GLY A 166 -10.72 -10.46 1.95
C GLY A 166 -12.12 -9.86 2.15
N THR A 167 -12.72 -10.08 3.32
CA THR A 167 -14.04 -9.53 3.68
C THR A 167 -13.96 -8.30 4.56
N ASP A 168 -12.76 -7.90 4.99
CA ASP A 168 -12.57 -6.73 5.83
C ASP A 168 -12.39 -5.47 4.96
N LEU A 169 -13.21 -4.45 5.24
CA LEU A 169 -13.04 -3.11 4.69
C LEU A 169 -12.38 -2.22 5.75
N TYR A 170 -11.19 -1.74 5.44
CA TYR A 170 -10.39 -0.85 6.27
C TYR A 170 -10.68 0.61 5.91
N VAL A 171 -10.68 1.47 6.93
CA VAL A 171 -11.03 2.88 6.81
C VAL A 171 -9.97 3.72 7.52
N ALA A 172 -9.36 4.66 6.80
CA ALA A 172 -8.55 5.72 7.40
C ALA A 172 -9.48 6.75 8.03
N GLU A 173 -9.36 6.94 9.34
CA GLU A 173 -10.15 7.93 10.08
C GLU A 173 -9.32 9.18 10.35
N PHE A 174 -9.49 10.19 9.51
CA PHE A 174 -8.63 11.37 9.47
C PHE A 174 -8.53 12.10 10.81
N PHE A 175 -9.66 12.39 11.47
CA PHE A 175 -9.66 13.01 12.80
C PHE A 175 -9.52 11.98 13.92
N GLY A 176 -9.69 10.70 13.60
CA GLY A 176 -9.50 9.59 14.52
C GLY A 176 -8.03 9.21 14.74
N ASN A 177 -7.13 9.65 13.84
CA ASN A 177 -5.69 9.32 13.90
C ASN A 177 -5.44 7.80 14.00
N ARG A 178 -6.27 7.04 13.27
CA ARG A 178 -6.31 5.58 13.31
C ARG A 178 -6.78 4.99 11.99
N VAL A 179 -6.55 3.69 11.85
CA VAL A 179 -7.25 2.84 10.89
C VAL A 179 -8.21 1.94 11.68
N SER A 180 -9.44 1.83 11.20
CA SER A 180 -10.44 0.88 11.68
C SER A 180 -10.91 -0.03 10.55
N LYS A 181 -11.66 -1.07 10.88
CA LYS A 181 -12.26 -1.98 9.91
C LYS A 181 -13.70 -2.35 10.24
N ILE A 182 -14.39 -2.86 9.22
CA ILE A 182 -15.70 -3.51 9.30
C ILE A 182 -15.66 -4.81 8.49
N ASP A 183 -16.38 -5.85 8.93
CA ASP A 183 -16.53 -7.10 8.18
C ASP A 183 -17.75 -7.02 7.24
N LEU A 184 -17.51 -7.09 5.94
CA LEU A 184 -18.53 -6.99 4.90
C LEU A 184 -19.49 -8.19 4.84
N ASN A 185 -19.16 -9.31 5.49
CA ASN A 185 -20.10 -10.43 5.64
C ASN A 185 -21.16 -10.20 6.72
N ASP A 186 -20.92 -9.27 7.65
CA ASP A 186 -21.92 -8.93 8.65
C ASP A 186 -22.99 -8.03 8.05
N SER A 187 -24.25 -8.40 8.28
CA SER A 187 -25.41 -7.58 7.95
C SER A 187 -25.45 -6.25 8.72
N ASN A 188 -24.83 -6.18 9.90
CA ASN A 188 -24.78 -5.00 10.77
C ASN A 188 -23.36 -4.83 11.35
N PRO A 189 -22.37 -4.54 10.49
CA PRO A 189 -20.98 -4.61 10.89
C PRO A 189 -20.63 -3.57 11.94
N THR A 190 -19.82 -3.92 12.92
CA THR A 190 -19.31 -2.98 13.94
C THR A 190 -17.92 -2.45 13.57
N ILE A 191 -17.65 -1.18 13.88
CA ILE A 191 -16.33 -0.59 13.69
C ILE A 191 -15.34 -1.17 14.71
N VAL A 192 -14.27 -1.78 14.23
CA VAL A 192 -13.18 -2.33 15.04
C VAL A 192 -11.90 -1.52 14.79
N GLU A 193 -11.26 -1.04 15.84
CA GLU A 193 -9.96 -0.37 15.73
C GLU A 193 -8.86 -1.38 15.33
N VAL A 194 -8.01 -1.00 14.38
CA VAL A 194 -6.93 -1.85 13.85
C VAL A 194 -5.57 -1.31 14.27
N ALA A 195 -5.32 -0.02 14.03
CA ALA A 195 -4.05 0.62 14.31
C ALA A 195 -4.26 2.06 14.77
N THR A 196 -3.45 2.51 15.73
CA THR A 196 -3.45 3.88 16.27
C THR A 196 -2.07 4.50 16.17
N GLY A 197 -1.95 5.78 16.51
CA GLY A 197 -0.66 6.50 16.46
C GLY A 197 -0.31 7.03 15.06
N LEU A 198 -1.29 7.05 14.15
CA LEU A 198 -1.18 7.68 12.84
C LEU A 198 -1.51 9.18 12.95
N GLU A 199 -1.06 9.98 12.01
CA GLU A 199 -1.27 11.43 11.99
C GLU A 199 -2.03 11.86 10.73
N ASN A 200 -3.34 12.03 10.89
CA ASN A 200 -4.29 12.37 9.83
C ASN A 200 -4.15 11.46 8.58
N PRO A 201 -4.46 10.16 8.70
CA PRO A 201 -4.34 9.25 7.57
C PRO A 201 -5.32 9.63 6.45
N THR A 202 -4.86 9.57 5.20
CA THR A 202 -5.62 10.02 4.01
C THR A 202 -5.85 8.91 3.00
N ALA A 203 -4.85 8.11 2.63
CA ALA A 203 -5.00 6.98 1.71
C ALA A 203 -4.74 5.66 2.44
N LEU A 204 -5.42 4.62 1.98
CA LEU A 204 -5.10 3.22 2.28
C LEU A 204 -4.90 2.51 0.95
N LEU A 205 -3.81 1.78 0.82
CA LEU A 205 -3.52 0.92 -0.30
C LEU A 205 -3.15 -0.47 0.23
N ALA A 206 -3.89 -1.49 -0.18
CA ALA A 206 -3.64 -2.86 0.24
C ALA A 206 -2.61 -3.54 -0.67
N ASN A 207 -1.72 -4.32 -0.06
CA ASN A 207 -0.82 -5.24 -0.76
C ASN A 207 -0.63 -6.49 0.08
N GLY A 208 -1.30 -7.58 -0.30
CA GLY A 208 -1.36 -8.79 0.53
C GLY A 208 -1.98 -8.50 1.90
N ASN A 209 -1.27 -8.86 2.97
CA ASN A 209 -1.70 -8.63 4.36
C ASN A 209 -1.13 -7.33 4.97
N GLN A 210 -0.70 -6.39 4.13
CA GLN A 210 -0.14 -5.11 4.55
C GLN A 210 -0.97 -3.95 3.97
N LEU A 211 -1.10 -2.88 4.75
CA LEU A 211 -1.64 -1.60 4.28
C LEU A 211 -0.53 -0.56 4.20
N PHE A 212 -0.43 0.14 3.08
CA PHE A 212 0.28 1.40 2.99
C PHE A 212 -0.65 2.56 3.32
N VAL A 213 -0.18 3.49 4.13
CA VAL A 213 -0.98 4.60 4.66
C VAL A 213 -0.25 5.92 4.43
N SER A 214 -0.86 6.82 3.66
CA SER A 214 -0.39 8.21 3.62
C SER A 214 -0.87 8.94 4.86
N GLU A 215 0.05 9.56 5.59
CA GLU A 215 -0.23 10.37 6.77
C GLU A 215 0.07 11.83 6.45
N ILE A 216 -0.98 12.61 6.18
CA ILE A 216 -0.79 14.00 5.75
C ILE A 216 -0.21 14.85 6.89
N GLY A 217 -0.64 14.61 8.13
CA GLY A 217 -0.14 15.30 9.32
C GLY A 217 1.26 14.83 9.70
N GLY A 218 1.54 13.53 9.49
CA GLY A 218 2.81 12.88 9.82
C GLY A 218 3.91 13.10 8.79
N ASN A 219 3.60 13.69 7.62
CA ASN A 219 4.58 13.97 6.56
C ASN A 219 5.33 12.71 6.10
N LYS A 220 4.61 11.59 6.05
CA LYS A 220 5.16 10.25 5.78
C LYS A 220 4.15 9.30 5.16
N VAL A 221 4.66 8.21 4.61
CA VAL A 221 3.89 6.99 4.34
C VAL A 221 4.34 5.93 5.34
N SER A 222 3.39 5.24 5.96
CA SER A 222 3.64 4.14 6.89
C SER A 222 3.07 2.82 6.35
N THR A 223 3.59 1.71 6.82
CA THR A 223 3.02 0.37 6.65
C THR A 223 2.30 -0.08 7.91
N ILE A 224 1.21 -0.81 7.74
CA ILE A 224 0.53 -1.54 8.81
C ILE A 224 0.58 -3.03 8.45
N ASP A 225 1.27 -3.83 9.25
CA ASP A 225 1.24 -5.30 9.15
C ASP A 225 0.02 -5.84 9.90
N LEU A 226 -0.87 -6.49 9.16
CA LEU A 226 -2.11 -7.08 9.68
C LEU A 226 -1.92 -8.55 10.12
N GLY A 227 -0.70 -9.08 10.06
CA GLY A 227 -0.36 -10.44 10.48
C GLY A 227 -0.06 -10.54 11.97
N THR A 228 0.07 -9.41 12.66
CA THR A 228 0.35 -9.32 14.08
C THR A 228 -0.84 -8.79 14.86
N GLU A 229 -0.94 -9.18 16.13
CA GLU A 229 -1.95 -8.67 17.06
C GLU A 229 -1.27 -8.13 18.32
N PRO A 230 -1.24 -6.80 18.54
CA PRO A 230 -1.82 -5.75 17.70
C PRO A 230 -1.09 -5.58 16.36
N ALA A 231 -1.75 -4.94 15.38
CA ALA A 231 -1.14 -4.61 14.10
C ALA A 231 0.10 -3.71 14.30
N LEU A 232 1.19 -4.02 13.60
CA LEU A 232 2.45 -3.28 13.70
C LEU A 232 2.47 -2.13 12.69
N VAL A 233 2.74 -0.91 13.17
CA VAL A 233 2.88 0.29 12.33
C VAL A 233 4.36 0.68 12.21
N GLU A 234 4.85 0.83 10.99
CA GLU A 234 6.24 1.21 10.71
C GLU A 234 6.30 2.34 9.67
N ASP A 235 7.28 3.23 9.80
CA ASP A 235 7.52 4.27 8.81
C ASP A 235 8.12 3.66 7.54
N LEU A 236 7.50 3.88 6.38
CA LEU A 236 8.02 3.43 5.09
C LEU A 236 8.76 4.55 4.38
N VAL A 237 8.11 5.70 4.18
CA VAL A 237 8.66 6.87 3.48
C VAL A 237 8.56 8.11 4.34
N THR A 238 9.70 8.73 4.64
CA THR A 238 9.76 9.91 5.52
C THR A 238 10.30 11.13 4.77
N GLY A 239 10.06 12.33 5.30
CA GLY A 239 10.54 13.57 4.68
C GLY A 239 9.73 14.00 3.45
N LEU A 240 8.50 13.49 3.31
CA LEU A 240 7.51 14.02 2.38
C LEU A 240 6.85 15.26 2.98
N THR A 241 6.16 16.08 2.19
CA THR A 241 5.30 17.15 2.71
C THR A 241 3.86 16.87 2.37
N GLU A 242 3.05 16.54 3.36
CA GLU A 242 1.61 16.29 3.24
C GLU A 242 1.27 15.24 2.15
N PRO A 243 1.71 13.97 2.26
CA PRO A 243 1.34 12.95 1.27
C PRO A 243 -0.15 12.58 1.35
N THR A 244 -0.75 12.27 0.20
CA THR A 244 -2.21 12.08 0.08
C THR A 244 -2.63 10.80 -0.63
N GLY A 245 -2.17 10.59 -1.87
CA GLY A 245 -2.59 9.50 -2.76
C GLY A 245 -1.48 8.48 -2.93
N LEU A 246 -1.85 7.20 -3.07
CA LEU A 246 -0.93 6.09 -3.24
C LEU A 246 -1.36 5.22 -4.43
N PHE A 247 -0.40 4.76 -5.20
CA PHE A 247 -0.57 3.72 -6.22
C PHE A 247 0.67 2.84 -6.26
N LEU A 248 0.49 1.52 -6.40
CA LEU A 248 1.59 0.56 -6.44
C LEU A 248 1.62 -0.14 -7.80
N GLU A 249 2.75 -0.06 -8.49
CA GLU A 249 3.01 -0.82 -9.71
C GLU A 249 4.25 -1.69 -9.51
N GLY A 250 4.07 -3.01 -9.36
CA GLY A 250 5.16 -3.91 -9.00
C GLY A 250 5.77 -3.51 -7.65
N THR A 251 7.03 -3.07 -7.66
CA THR A 251 7.75 -2.57 -6.47
C THR A 251 7.83 -1.04 -6.40
N ASP A 252 7.27 -0.34 -7.38
CA ASP A 252 7.31 1.11 -7.44
C ASP A 252 6.05 1.69 -6.78
N LEU A 253 6.23 2.36 -5.64
CA LEU A 253 5.17 3.07 -4.94
C LEU A 253 5.15 4.53 -5.40
N TYR A 254 4.07 4.92 -6.09
CA TYR A 254 3.83 6.30 -6.49
C TYR A 254 3.01 7.01 -5.43
N ILE A 255 3.43 8.24 -5.11
CA ILE A 255 2.90 9.03 -4.00
C ILE A 255 2.57 10.44 -4.48
N SER A 256 1.31 10.84 -4.31
CA SER A 256 0.91 12.24 -4.46
C SER A 256 1.37 13.02 -3.24
N VAL A 257 2.19 14.05 -3.47
CA VAL A 257 2.76 14.91 -2.41
C VAL A 257 2.08 16.27 -2.50
N PHE A 258 1.01 16.43 -1.73
CA PHE A 258 0.11 17.58 -1.80
C PHE A 258 0.85 18.89 -1.48
N GLY A 259 1.67 18.90 -0.43
CA GLY A 259 2.38 20.08 0.04
C GLY A 259 3.49 20.56 -0.91
N GLU A 260 3.95 19.70 -1.82
CA GLU A 260 5.01 20.00 -2.79
C GLU A 260 4.52 20.10 -4.24
N ASN A 261 3.22 19.96 -4.49
CA ASN A 261 2.64 20.05 -5.84
C ASN A 261 3.32 19.10 -6.84
N LYS A 262 3.54 17.86 -6.43
CA LYS A 262 4.24 16.86 -7.24
C LYS A 262 3.77 15.44 -6.96
N ILE A 263 4.11 14.56 -7.87
CA ILE A 263 4.00 13.11 -7.70
C ILE A 263 5.41 12.55 -7.71
N VAL A 264 5.72 11.73 -6.71
CA VAL A 264 7.02 11.06 -6.58
C VAL A 264 6.86 9.56 -6.71
N LYS A 265 7.96 8.88 -7.01
CA LYS A 265 8.09 7.44 -6.99
C LYS A 265 9.10 7.04 -5.94
N TYR A 266 8.71 6.13 -5.07
CA TYR A 266 9.58 5.43 -4.16
C TYR A 266 9.75 4.00 -4.67
N ALA A 267 10.98 3.66 -5.07
CA ALA A 267 11.30 2.26 -5.37
C ALA A 267 11.39 1.52 -4.03
N MET A 268 10.39 0.69 -3.73
CA MET A 268 10.43 -0.11 -2.51
C MET A 268 11.64 -1.02 -2.58
N PRO A 269 12.34 -1.24 -1.45
CA PRO A 269 13.39 -2.23 -1.38
C PRO A 269 12.79 -3.58 -1.76
N SER A 270 12.97 -3.98 -3.02
CA SER A 270 12.81 -5.38 -3.36
C SER A 270 13.83 -6.12 -2.51
N VAL A 271 13.43 -7.25 -1.93
CA VAL A 271 14.42 -8.24 -1.51
C VAL A 271 15.00 -8.78 -2.81
N GLY A 272 15.97 -8.03 -3.32
CA GLY A 272 16.11 -7.77 -4.74
C GLY A 272 16.87 -8.81 -5.54
N LEU A 273 16.91 -8.53 -6.84
CA LEU A 273 17.91 -9.06 -7.76
C LEU A 273 19.35 -8.71 -7.34
N ASP A 274 19.54 -7.79 -6.39
CA ASP A 274 20.83 -7.56 -5.72
C ASP A 274 21.30 -8.78 -4.90
N TYR A 275 20.38 -9.61 -4.40
CA TYR A 275 20.72 -10.87 -3.71
C TYR A 275 21.06 -12.00 -4.67
N LEU A 276 20.83 -11.88 -5.99
CA LEU A 276 21.33 -12.85 -6.95
C LEU A 276 22.86 -12.91 -7.00
N ASN A 277 23.55 -11.89 -6.45
CA ASN A 277 25.01 -11.83 -6.38
C ASN A 277 25.55 -12.02 -4.96
N SER A 278 24.70 -12.26 -3.97
CA SER A 278 25.09 -12.62 -2.62
C SER A 278 24.49 -13.98 -2.25
N SER A 279 24.88 -15.01 -3.00
CA SER A 279 24.82 -16.36 -2.47
C SER A 279 25.64 -16.38 -1.19
N SER A 280 25.00 -16.67 -0.06
CA SER A 280 25.71 -17.30 1.05
C SER A 280 26.29 -18.58 0.47
N ASP A 281 27.61 -18.61 0.21
CA ASP A 281 28.31 -19.77 -0.37
C ASP A 281 28.20 -21.05 0.50
N GLN A 282 27.52 -20.97 1.65
CA GLN A 282 27.35 -22.07 2.60
C GLN A 282 25.91 -22.61 2.69
N LEU A 283 24.87 -21.77 2.56
CA LEU A 283 23.48 -22.22 2.73
C LEU A 283 22.87 -22.64 1.39
N SER A 284 22.16 -23.77 1.38
CA SER A 284 21.46 -24.26 0.18
C SER A 284 20.12 -24.89 0.52
N VAL A 285 19.17 -24.80 -0.41
CA VAL A 285 17.82 -25.35 -0.25
C VAL A 285 17.74 -26.73 -0.89
N PHE A 286 17.20 -27.71 -0.16
CA PHE A 286 16.99 -29.07 -0.67
C PHE A 286 15.72 -29.74 -0.14
N PRO A 287 15.01 -30.57 -0.93
CA PRO A 287 15.22 -30.74 -2.36
C PRO A 287 14.88 -29.46 -3.14
N ASN A 288 15.51 -29.28 -4.29
CA ASN A 288 15.23 -28.17 -5.20
C ASN A 288 15.47 -28.66 -6.65
N PRO A 289 14.42 -28.84 -7.47
CA PRO A 289 13.01 -28.54 -7.20
C PRO A 289 12.36 -29.39 -6.09
N SER A 290 11.23 -28.94 -5.52
CA SER A 290 10.46 -29.65 -4.49
C SER A 290 8.94 -29.46 -4.63
N SER A 291 8.16 -30.44 -4.17
CA SER A 291 6.69 -30.40 -4.15
C SER A 291 6.07 -30.17 -2.77
N ASP A 292 6.73 -30.62 -1.70
CA ASP A 292 6.10 -30.72 -0.38
C ASP A 292 6.83 -29.89 0.69
N PHE A 293 8.15 -30.01 0.74
CA PHE A 293 8.94 -29.35 1.76
C PHE A 293 10.33 -28.96 1.25
N ILE A 294 10.95 -28.01 1.92
CA ILE A 294 12.36 -27.69 1.74
C ILE A 294 13.09 -27.70 3.08
N GLN A 295 14.37 -28.04 3.05
CA GLN A 295 15.33 -27.96 4.14
C GLN A 295 16.46 -27.01 3.75
N ILE A 296 17.13 -26.45 4.76
CA ILE A 296 18.26 -25.54 4.59
C ILE A 296 19.53 -26.26 5.06
N SER A 297 20.47 -26.47 4.14
CA SER A 297 21.79 -27.06 4.44
C SER A 297 22.62 -26.10 5.26
N ASP A 298 23.47 -26.64 6.14
CA ASP A 298 24.47 -25.88 6.90
C ASP A 298 23.89 -24.74 7.76
N LEU A 299 22.62 -24.87 8.14
CA LEU A 299 21.98 -24.00 9.12
C LEU A 299 22.47 -24.37 10.53
N ASP A 300 23.21 -23.47 11.17
CA ASP A 300 23.87 -23.73 12.47
C ASP A 300 23.01 -23.34 13.69
N GLN A 301 22.01 -22.49 13.49
CA GLN A 301 21.13 -22.00 14.54
C GLN A 301 19.71 -21.76 14.03
N LYS A 302 18.81 -21.44 14.96
CA LYS A 302 17.43 -21.11 14.62
C LYS A 302 17.35 -19.73 13.98
N GLU A 303 16.67 -19.62 12.84
CA GLU A 303 16.48 -18.38 12.09
C GLU A 303 15.01 -18.15 11.75
N ASN A 304 14.61 -16.89 11.60
CA ASN A 304 13.33 -16.55 10.98
C ASN A 304 13.51 -16.41 9.48
N TYR A 305 12.51 -16.80 8.71
CA TYR A 305 12.50 -16.69 7.26
C TYR A 305 11.22 -16.06 6.74
N ARG A 306 11.34 -15.47 5.55
CA ARG A 306 10.23 -15.03 4.69
C ARG A 306 10.43 -15.61 3.29
N ILE A 307 9.32 -15.97 2.65
CA ILE A 307 9.27 -16.51 1.29
C ILE A 307 8.56 -15.49 0.41
N TYR A 308 9.21 -15.12 -0.67
CA TYR A 308 8.70 -14.19 -1.67
C TYR A 308 8.54 -14.90 -3.01
N SER A 309 7.48 -14.55 -3.73
CA SER A 309 7.36 -14.87 -5.15
C SER A 309 8.40 -14.10 -5.98
N LEU A 310 8.61 -14.50 -7.23
CA LEU A 310 9.45 -13.72 -8.18
C LEU A 310 9.00 -12.27 -8.37
N LEU A 311 7.74 -11.94 -8.09
CA LEU A 311 7.21 -10.58 -8.18
C LEU A 311 7.41 -9.77 -6.88
N GLY A 312 8.08 -10.35 -5.88
CA GLY A 312 8.37 -9.68 -4.60
C GLY A 312 7.20 -9.69 -3.61
N LEU A 313 6.09 -10.39 -3.92
CA LEU A 313 5.01 -10.60 -2.95
C LEU A 313 5.46 -11.60 -1.89
N GLU A 314 5.34 -11.25 -0.61
CA GLU A 314 5.51 -12.21 0.50
C GLU A 314 4.37 -13.22 0.48
N VAL A 315 4.70 -14.49 0.37
CA VAL A 315 3.75 -15.61 0.25
C VAL A 315 3.84 -16.58 1.42
N GLY A 316 4.79 -16.41 2.33
CA GLY A 316 4.93 -17.21 3.53
C GLY A 316 6.04 -16.70 4.44
N SER A 317 5.97 -17.02 5.72
CA SER A 317 7.00 -16.70 6.70
C SER A 317 6.96 -17.66 7.88
N GLY A 318 8.05 -17.73 8.64
CA GLY A 318 8.15 -18.63 9.77
C GLY A 318 9.51 -18.58 10.45
N ASN A 319 9.78 -19.62 11.23
CA ASN A 319 11.09 -19.88 11.81
C ASN A 319 11.50 -21.33 11.54
N ILE A 320 12.80 -21.55 11.40
CA ILE A 320 13.37 -22.87 11.13
C ILE A 320 14.57 -23.12 12.04
N SER A 321 14.60 -24.30 12.64
CA SER A 321 15.76 -24.82 13.37
C SER A 321 16.59 -25.74 12.47
N PRO A 322 17.87 -26.01 12.80
CA PRO A 322 18.70 -26.94 12.03
C PRO A 322 18.00 -28.29 11.81
N GLN A 323 18.01 -28.78 10.57
CA GLN A 323 17.40 -30.05 10.13
C GLN A 323 15.86 -30.10 10.14
N GLU A 324 15.16 -28.99 10.43
CA GLU A 324 13.71 -28.92 10.27
C GLU A 324 13.30 -28.70 8.80
N ASN A 325 12.05 -29.07 8.51
CA ASN A 325 11.43 -28.85 7.20
C ASN A 325 10.60 -27.57 7.23
N ILE A 326 10.65 -26.83 6.14
CA ILE A 326 9.67 -25.81 5.77
C ILE A 326 8.65 -26.50 4.86
N ASP A 327 7.40 -26.55 5.30
CA ASP A 327 6.28 -26.95 4.44
C ASP A 327 6.08 -25.90 3.34
N ILE A 328 5.92 -26.34 2.09
CA ILE A 328 5.67 -25.49 0.92
C ILE A 328 4.48 -25.99 0.10
N GLN A 329 3.67 -26.92 0.61
CA GLN A 329 2.50 -27.46 -0.11
C GLN A 329 1.44 -26.40 -0.42
N TYR A 330 1.42 -25.30 0.34
CA TYR A 330 0.52 -24.17 0.14
C TYR A 330 0.93 -23.24 -1.01
N LEU A 331 2.13 -23.41 -1.57
CA LEU A 331 2.63 -22.61 -2.68
C LEU A 331 2.20 -23.22 -4.03
N ASP A 332 1.79 -22.36 -4.96
CA ASP A 332 1.60 -22.73 -6.36
C ASP A 332 2.93 -23.11 -7.03
N SER A 333 2.89 -23.84 -8.14
CA SER A 333 4.10 -24.17 -8.91
C SER A 333 4.78 -22.89 -9.41
N GLY A 334 6.08 -22.72 -9.14
CA GLY A 334 6.77 -21.47 -9.42
C GLY A 334 8.18 -21.39 -8.85
N ILE A 335 8.81 -20.22 -9.02
CA ILE A 335 10.12 -19.92 -8.44
C ILE A 335 9.90 -18.96 -7.27
N TYR A 336 10.57 -19.25 -6.15
CA TYR A 336 10.45 -18.53 -4.91
C TYR A 336 11.83 -18.18 -4.35
N MET A 337 11.86 -17.11 -3.58
CA MET A 337 13.01 -16.63 -2.85
C MET A 337 12.74 -16.77 -1.36
N LEU A 338 13.64 -17.42 -0.63
CA LEU A 338 13.63 -17.51 0.82
C LEU A 338 14.72 -16.60 1.37
N ILE A 339 14.35 -15.73 2.32
CA ILE A 339 15.24 -14.75 2.95
C ILE A 339 15.18 -14.92 4.46
N PHE A 340 16.36 -14.97 5.10
CA PHE A 340 16.51 -14.92 6.56
C PHE A 340 16.69 -13.48 7.06
N ASP A 341 16.44 -13.25 8.36
CA ASP A 341 16.59 -11.93 9.01
C ASP A 341 18.01 -11.35 8.92
N ASP A 342 19.03 -12.19 8.79
CA ASP A 342 20.43 -11.78 8.59
C ASP A 342 20.73 -11.34 7.15
N GLY A 343 19.75 -11.43 6.24
CA GLY A 343 19.85 -11.11 4.83
C GLY A 343 20.29 -12.28 3.95
N SER A 344 20.60 -13.45 4.52
CA SER A 344 20.92 -14.65 3.74
C SER A 344 19.76 -15.03 2.83
N THR A 345 20.04 -15.23 1.55
CA THR A 345 19.02 -15.45 0.52
C THR A 345 19.28 -16.73 -0.25
N MET A 346 18.21 -17.48 -0.52
CA MET A 346 18.24 -18.71 -1.31
C MET A 346 17.03 -18.77 -2.23
N ASN A 347 17.18 -19.44 -3.37
CA ASN A 347 16.09 -19.65 -4.32
C ASN A 347 15.67 -21.12 -4.36
N PHE A 348 14.38 -21.38 -4.53
CA PHE A 348 13.87 -22.73 -4.78
C PHE A 348 12.73 -22.74 -5.79
N MET A 349 12.58 -23.89 -6.45
CA MET A 349 11.50 -24.15 -7.40
C MET A 349 10.47 -25.08 -6.76
N LYS A 350 9.21 -24.64 -6.76
CA LYS A 350 8.04 -25.43 -6.41
C LYS A 350 7.50 -26.11 -7.67
N GLU A 351 7.40 -27.44 -7.64
CA GLU A 351 6.73 -28.23 -8.69
C GLU A 351 5.24 -28.40 -8.45
#